data_AF-W1YR97-F1
#
_entry.id   AF-W1YR97-F1
#
_cell.length_a   1.000
_cell.length_b   1.000
_cell.length_c   1.000
_cell.angle_alpha   90.00
_cell.angle_beta   90.00
_cell.angle_gamma   90.00
#
_symmetry.space_group_name_H-M   'P 1'
#
loop_
_entity.id
_entity.type
_entity.pdbx_description
1 polymer ?
#
loop_
_entity_poly.entity_id
_entity_poly.type
_entity_poly.pdbx_seq_one_letter_code
_entity_poly.pdbx_strand_id
1 'polypeptide(L)'
;SGGVDSSLTAAMLLKQGYKVFGITLWLWVSGTPYDSVPLAVTDAKKMCDFLGIEHHVIDARDVFYDNVVDYFVKEYAYGRTPNPCVFCNKNIKFDLMLNRALELGAT
;
A
#
# COMPACT_ATOMS: atom_id res chain seq x y z
N SER A 1 -0.52 5.67 1.57
CA SER A 1 -1.96 5.33 1.45
C SER A 1 -2.84 6.54 1.14
N GLY A 2 -2.32 7.77 1.16
CA GLY A 2 -3.13 8.98 0.98
C GLY A 2 -3.82 9.45 2.27
N GLY A 3 -3.68 8.71 3.37
CA GLY A 3 -4.22 9.09 4.67
C GLY A 3 -3.27 9.98 5.48
N VAL A 4 -3.84 10.69 6.45
CA VAL A 4 -3.14 11.67 7.31
C VAL A 4 -1.93 11.09 8.03
N ASP A 5 -2.01 9.86 8.55
CA ASP A 5 -0.90 9.22 9.27
C ASP A 5 0.33 9.05 8.38
N SER A 6 0.11 8.58 7.14
CA SER A 6 1.20 8.39 6.17
C SER A 6 1.81 9.72 5.71
N SER A 7 0.97 10.74 5.54
CA SER A 7 1.40 12.09 5.16
C SER A 7 2.24 12.75 6.26
N LEU A 8 1.77 12.66 7.51
CA LEU A 8 2.49 13.19 8.66
C LEU A 8 3.81 12.44 8.88
N THR A 9 3.81 11.11 8.74
CA THR A 9 5.04 10.30 8.83
C THR A 9 6.09 10.75 7.82
N ALA A 10 5.71 10.94 6.55
CA ALA A 10 6.63 11.42 5.52
C ALA A 10 7.19 12.81 5.84
N ALA A 11 6.34 13.74 6.27
CA ALA A 11 6.76 15.09 6.66
C ALA A 11 7.71 15.08 7.87
N MET A 12 7.46 14.21 8.86
CA MET A 12 8.34 14.06 10.03
C MET A 12 9.72 13.51 9.65
N LEU A 13 9.79 12.52 8.76
CA LEU A 13 11.06 11.97 8.29
C LEU A 13 11.87 13.01 7.50
N LEU A 14 11.21 13.80 6.64
CA LEU A 14 11.86 14.93 5.95
C LEU A 14 12.39 15.96 6.94
N LYS A 15 11.61 16.32 7.97
CA LYS A 15 12.04 17.25 9.02
C LYS A 15 13.25 16.72 9.81
N GLN A 16 13.40 15.40 9.91
CA GLN A 16 14.55 14.76 10.55
C GLN A 16 15.78 14.64 9.63
N GLY A 17 15.69 15.06 8.36
CA GLY A 17 16.79 15.07 7.41
C GLY A 17 16.97 13.77 6.62
N TYR A 18 16.00 12.85 6.65
CA TYR A 18 16.04 11.65 5.81
C TYR A 18 15.74 11.99 4.35
N LYS A 19 16.31 11.20 3.44
CA LYS A 19 15.84 11.14 2.06
C LYS A 19 14.59 10.26 2.01
N VAL A 20 13.49 10.79 1.50
CA VAL A 20 12.18 10.13 1.54
C VAL A 20 11.61 10.07 0.13
N PHE A 21 11.01 8.94 -0.20
CA PHE A 21 10.09 8.77 -1.32
C PHE A 21 8.84 8.05 -0.83
N GLY A 22 7.71 8.30 -1.49
CA GLY A 22 6.43 7.68 -1.17
C GLY A 22 6.17 6.43 -2.00
N ILE A 23 5.56 5.42 -1.38
CA ILE A 23 5.00 4.26 -2.09
C ILE A 23 3.50 4.16 -1.80
N THR A 24 2.69 3.96 -2.84
CA THR A 24 1.29 3.53 -2.72
C THR A 24 1.09 2.18 -3.40
N LEU A 25 0.40 1.27 -2.71
CA LEU A 25 -0.01 -0.01 -3.27
C LEU A 25 -1.38 0.14 -3.95
N TRP A 26 -1.47 -0.24 -5.21
CA TRP A 26 -2.74 -0.40 -5.91
C TRP A 26 -3.26 -1.80 -5.62
N LEU A 27 -4.33 -1.88 -4.82
CA LEU A 27 -4.92 -3.13 -4.37
C LEU A 27 -6.19 -3.45 -5.16
N TRP A 28 -6.54 -4.72 -5.21
CA TRP A 28 -7.79 -5.17 -5.82
C TRP A 28 -8.99 -4.66 -5.01
N VAL A 29 -10.04 -4.22 -5.71
CA VAL A 29 -11.30 -3.78 -5.11
C VAL A 29 -12.47 -4.37 -5.90
N SER A 30 -13.42 -4.96 -5.19
CA SER A 30 -14.63 -5.53 -5.80
C SER A 30 -15.49 -4.42 -6.42
N GLY A 31 -15.97 -4.63 -7.65
CA GLY A 31 -16.94 -3.74 -8.30
C GLY A 31 -16.35 -2.45 -8.88
N THR A 32 -15.03 -2.26 -8.86
CA THR A 32 -14.35 -1.16 -9.55
C THR A 32 -13.76 -1.64 -10.88
N PRO A 33 -13.87 -0.89 -11.99
CA PRO A 33 -13.17 -1.21 -13.22
C PRO A 33 -11.68 -1.40 -12.96
N TYR A 34 -11.06 -2.37 -13.63
CA TYR A 34 -9.65 -2.70 -13.40
C TYR A 34 -8.75 -1.48 -13.57
N ASP A 35 -8.99 -0.65 -14.60
CA ASP A 35 -8.17 0.52 -14.92
C ASP A 35 -8.51 1.78 -14.11
N SER A 36 -9.40 1.69 -13.13
CA SER A 36 -9.76 2.85 -12.30
C SER A 36 -8.66 3.15 -11.28
N VAL A 37 -8.09 4.35 -11.37
CA VAL A 37 -7.08 4.82 -10.41
C VAL A 37 -7.75 5.05 -9.05
N PRO A 38 -7.30 4.38 -7.97
CA PRO A 38 -7.89 4.57 -6.65
C PRO A 38 -7.67 6.01 -6.15
N LEU A 39 -8.67 6.57 -5.45
CA LEU A 39 -8.56 7.90 -4.83
C LEU A 39 -7.31 8.02 -3.93
N ALA A 40 -6.98 6.95 -3.20
CA ALA A 40 -5.79 6.84 -2.36
C ALA A 40 -4.48 7.06 -3.13
N VAL A 41 -4.39 6.66 -4.40
CA VAL A 41 -3.22 6.91 -5.26
C VAL A 41 -3.13 8.40 -5.58
N THR A 42 -4.24 8.99 -5.99
CA THR A 42 -4.32 10.43 -6.32
C THR A 42 -4.00 11.32 -5.12
N ASP A 43 -4.53 11.01 -3.95
CA ASP A 43 -4.29 11.79 -2.74
C ASP A 43 -2.85 11.64 -2.22
N ALA A 44 -2.30 10.42 -2.30
CA ALA A 44 -0.88 10.21 -2.00
C ALA A 44 0.03 10.99 -2.96
N LYS A 45 -0.30 11.03 -4.25
CA LYS A 45 0.47 11.77 -5.26
C LYS A 45 0.49 13.26 -4.95
N LYS A 46 -0.69 13.86 -4.69
CA LYS A 46 -0.81 15.27 -4.29
C LYS A 46 0.03 15.59 -3.06
N MET A 47 0.03 14.70 -2.07
CA MET A 47 0.80 14.88 -0.85
C MET A 47 2.31 14.81 -1.11
N CYS A 48 2.77 13.84 -1.91
CA CYS A 48 4.17 13.70 -2.28
C CYS A 48 4.64 14.93 -3.08
N ASP A 49 3.82 15.44 -4.01
CA ASP A 49 4.10 16.66 -4.77
C ASP A 49 4.23 17.88 -3.85
N PHE A 50 3.33 18.03 -2.89
CA PHE A 50 3.41 19.12 -1.90
C PHE A 50 4.68 19.03 -1.04
N LEU A 51 5.10 17.81 -0.67
CA LEU A 51 6.32 17.59 0.11
C LEU A 51 7.60 17.63 -0.75
N GLY A 52 7.49 17.67 -2.07
CA GLY A 52 8.63 17.65 -2.99
C GLY A 52 9.37 16.31 -3.02
N ILE A 53 8.67 15.18 -2.83
CA ILE A 53 9.24 13.82 -2.83
C ILE A 53 8.71 12.98 -3.99
N GLU A 54 9.51 12.02 -4.45
CA GLU A 54 9.09 11.06 -5.48
C GLU A 54 7.96 10.16 -4.98
N HIS A 55 7.06 9.77 -5.88
CA HIS A 55 5.95 8.88 -5.58
C HIS A 55 5.91 7.70 -6.54
N HIS A 56 5.99 6.49 -5.98
CA HIS A 56 5.88 5.24 -6.73
C HIS A 56 4.53 4.57 -6.45
N VAL A 57 3.94 4.03 -7.50
CA VAL A 57 2.74 3.20 -7.41
C VAL A 57 3.12 1.78 -7.76
N ILE A 58 2.88 0.85 -6.85
CA ILE A 58 3.12 -0.59 -7.06
C ILE A 58 1.77 -1.24 -7.31
N ASP A 59 1.63 -1.87 -8.47
CA ASP A 59 0.50 -2.75 -8.73
C ASP A 59 0.63 -4.02 -7.89
N ALA A 60 -0.30 -4.21 -6.97
CA ALA A 60 -0.34 -5.35 -6.06
C ALA A 60 -1.71 -6.04 -6.11
N ARG A 61 -2.51 -5.80 -7.16
CA ARG A 61 -3.89 -6.31 -7.26
C ARG A 61 -3.95 -7.82 -7.19
N ASP A 62 -3.18 -8.51 -8.02
CA ASP A 62 -3.16 -9.98 -8.08
C ASP A 62 -2.63 -10.58 -6.78
N VAL A 63 -1.48 -10.09 -6.31
CA VAL A 63 -0.84 -10.57 -5.07
C VAL A 63 -1.77 -10.36 -3.86
N PHE A 64 -2.46 -9.22 -3.79
CA PHE A 64 -3.43 -8.94 -2.74
C PHE A 64 -4.65 -9.86 -2.83
N TYR A 65 -5.17 -10.10 -4.04
CA TYR A 65 -6.30 -11.00 -4.22
C TYR A 65 -5.94 -12.41 -3.73
N ASP A 66 -4.87 -13.00 -4.25
CA ASP A 66 -4.47 -14.38 -3.96
C ASP A 66 -4.13 -14.60 -2.48
N ASN A 67 -3.47 -13.64 -1.83
CA ASN A 67 -2.94 -13.81 -0.48
C ASN A 67 -3.86 -13.28 0.62
N VAL A 68 -4.79 -12.38 0.30
CA VAL A 68 -5.64 -11.72 1.30
C VAL A 68 -7.12 -12.00 1.05
N VAL A 69 -7.61 -11.72 -0.15
CA VAL A 69 -9.04 -11.89 -0.48
C VAL A 69 -9.39 -13.37 -0.52
N ASP A 70 -8.59 -14.18 -1.20
CA ASP A 70 -8.80 -15.61 -1.37
C ASP A 70 -8.78 -16.35 -0.02
N TYR A 71 -7.83 -16.01 0.85
CA TYR A 71 -7.80 -16.46 2.24
C TYR A 71 -9.06 -16.06 2.99
N PHE A 72 -9.43 -14.77 2.94
CA PHE A 72 -10.59 -14.25 3.66
C PHE A 72 -11.88 -14.97 3.27
N VAL A 73 -12.14 -15.15 1.97
CA VAL A 73 -13.32 -15.85 1.46
C VAL A 73 -13.34 -17.32 1.89
N LYS A 74 -12.21 -18.03 1.78
CA LYS A 74 -12.09 -19.44 2.19
C LYS A 74 -12.38 -19.61 3.68
N GLU A 75 -11.80 -18.78 4.54
CA GLU A 75 -12.00 -18.86 5.98
C GLU A 75 -13.47 -18.64 6.39
N TYR A 76 -14.14 -17.69 5.74
CA TYR A 76 -15.59 -17.50 5.93
C TYR A 76 -16.40 -18.70 5.45
N ALA A 77 -16.04 -19.33 4.32
CA ALA A 77 -16.70 -20.53 3.83
C ALA A 77 -16.58 -21.70 4.82
N TYR A 78 -15.55 -21.73 5.65
CA TYR A 78 -15.39 -22.68 6.75
C TYR A 78 -16.04 -22.25 8.08
N GLY A 79 -16.80 -21.15 8.09
CA GLY A 79 -17.48 -20.65 9.29
C GLY A 79 -16.54 -20.00 10.31
N ARG A 80 -15.35 -19.57 9.91
CA ARG A 80 -14.39 -18.84 10.77
C ARG A 80 -14.50 -17.33 10.56
N THR A 81 -13.91 -16.57 11.49
CA THR A 81 -13.79 -15.10 11.39
C THR A 81 -12.32 -14.73 11.17
N PRO A 82 -11.86 -14.64 9.90
CA PRO A 82 -10.47 -14.32 9.58
C PRO A 82 -10.13 -12.86 9.87
N ASN A 83 -8.85 -12.61 10.17
CA ASN A 83 -8.27 -11.27 10.16
C ASN A 83 -7.41 -11.07 8.89
N PRO A 84 -7.94 -10.44 7.82
CA PRO A 84 -7.20 -10.25 6.57
C PRO A 84 -6.05 -9.24 6.72
N CYS A 85 -6.12 -8.33 7.69
CA CYS A 85 -5.09 -7.31 7.91
C CYS A 85 -3.75 -7.91 8.34
N VAL A 86 -3.77 -9.02 9.07
CA VAL A 86 -2.54 -9.74 9.47
C VAL A 86 -1.83 -10.30 8.23
N PHE A 87 -2.58 -10.90 7.31
CA PHE A 87 -2.03 -11.44 6.06
C PHE A 87 -1.60 -10.31 5.11
N CYS A 88 -2.36 -9.22 5.02
CA CYS A 88 -1.97 -8.04 4.24
C CYS A 88 -0.66 -7.42 4.76
N ASN A 89 -0.53 -7.23 6.08
CA ASN A 89 0.71 -6.70 6.64
C ASN A 89 1.89 -7.63 6.34
N LYS A 90 1.74 -8.94 6.60
CA LYS A 90 2.82 -9.91 6.39
C LYS A 90 3.24 -10.03 4.92
N ASN A 91 2.29 -10.28 4.02
CA ASN A 91 2.59 -10.68 2.64
C ASN A 91 2.65 -9.49 1.66
N ILE A 92 2.03 -8.36 2.01
CA ILE A 92 1.96 -7.20 1.10
C ILE A 92 2.83 -6.06 1.61
N LYS A 93 2.67 -5.62 2.87
CA LYS A 93 3.40 -4.45 3.37
C LYS A 93 4.85 -4.76 3.74
N PHE A 94 5.09 -5.87 4.44
CA PHE A 94 6.41 -6.23 4.94
C PHE A 94 7.11 -7.28 4.09
N ASP A 95 6.53 -7.65 2.96
CA ASP A 95 7.16 -8.49 1.94
C ASP A 95 7.21 -7.73 0.61
N LEU A 96 6.14 -7.75 -0.19
CA LEU A 96 6.12 -7.08 -1.51
C LEU A 96 6.58 -5.61 -1.46
N MET A 97 5.96 -4.77 -0.62
CA MET A 97 6.29 -3.35 -0.54
C MET A 97 7.70 -3.11 0.02
N LEU A 98 8.13 -3.90 1.00
CA LEU A 98 9.47 -3.79 1.58
C LEU A 98 10.54 -4.14 0.55
N ASN A 99 10.38 -5.26 -0.16
CA ASN A 99 11.30 -5.66 -1.22
C ASN A 99 11.39 -4.60 -2.31
N ARG A 100 10.25 -4.03 -2.72
CA ARG A 100 10.24 -2.91 -3.69
C ARG A 100 10.94 -1.65 -3.15
N ALA A 101 10.77 -1.32 -1.87
CA ALA A 101 11.48 -0.19 -1.27
C ALA A 101 13.00 -0.41 -1.27
N LEU A 102 13.45 -1.63 -0.96
CA LEU A 102 14.87 -2.00 -1.01
C LEU A 102 15.44 -1.98 -2.44
N GLU A 103 14.68 -2.46 -3.43
CA GLU A 103 15.05 -2.36 -4.86
C GLU A 103 15.21 -0.91 -5.33
N LEU A 104 14.41 0.01 -4.78
CA LEU A 104 14.50 1.45 -5.02
C LEU A 104 15.61 2.14 -4.20
N GLY A 105 16.34 1.40 -3.37
CA GLY A 105 17.50 1.90 -2.62
C GLY A 105 17.19 2.48 -1.24
N ALA A 106 16.05 2.13 -0.64
CA ALA A 106 15.79 2.44 0.77
C ALA A 106 16.76 1.68 1.71
N THR A 107 17.10 2.28 2.85
CA THR A 107 18.09 1.78 3.84
C THR A 107 17.63 1.97 5.26
#